data_AF-A0A482W7I7-F1
#
_entry.id   AF-A0A482W7I7-F1
#
_cell.length_a   1.000
_cell.length_b   1.000
_cell.length_c   1.000
_cell.angle_alpha   90.00
_cell.angle_beta   90.00
_cell.angle_gamma   90.00
#
_symmetry.space_group_name_H-M   'P 1'
#
loop_
_entity.id
_entity.type
_entity.pdbx_description
1 polymer ?
#
loop_
_entity_poly.entity_id
_entity_poly.type
_entity_poly.pdbx_seq_one_letter_code
_entity_poly.pdbx_strand_id
1 'polypeptide(L)'
;VDNILRANEYTHEFSNGSVKSYDSNQLASNNPIEDTRSEASCLITSGHLVGVFDGHGGGACAQVIAKRLYHYITACLLPYDHLTNYVSSLSTSSPLELIQSYNDKVQFVDDVRDLYKNSFMEFLKDLSEVGYKQGFEMRKALEKAFLRLDDDLSKEALPTNGKINMKTLSVAMSGSVACVAHIDGAHLHIAHVGDCSAVLGKVK
;
A
#
# COMPACT_ATOMS: atom_id res chain seq x y z
N VAL A 1 9.46 -12.37 29.48
CA VAL A 1 8.25 -11.71 28.94
C VAL A 1 8.66 -10.54 28.08
N ASP A 2 9.47 -9.61 28.59
CA ASP A 2 9.96 -8.43 27.86
C ASP A 2 10.57 -8.74 26.48
N ASN A 3 11.44 -9.74 26.38
CA ASN A 3 12.06 -10.11 25.09
C ASN A 3 11.04 -10.52 24.01
N ILE A 4 9.89 -11.07 24.40
CA ILE A 4 8.82 -11.48 23.47
C ILE A 4 8.08 -10.23 22.99
N LEU A 5 7.74 -9.33 23.92
CA LEU A 5 7.01 -8.10 23.59
C LEU A 5 7.87 -7.13 22.77
N ARG A 6 9.18 -7.08 23.01
CA ARG A 6 10.08 -6.14 22.30
C ARG A 6 10.60 -6.65 20.95
N ALA A 7 10.26 -7.89 20.58
CA ALA A 7 10.84 -8.55 19.41
C ALA A 7 10.58 -7.82 18.07
N ASN A 8 9.46 -7.11 17.96
CA ASN A 8 9.01 -6.44 16.73
C ASN A 8 8.81 -4.92 16.90
N GLU A 9 9.38 -4.34 17.97
CA GLU A 9 9.39 -2.90 18.18
C GLU A 9 10.15 -2.20 17.05
N TYR A 10 9.56 -1.12 16.54
CA TYR A 10 10.17 -0.26 15.55
C TYR A 10 9.71 1.17 15.76
N THR A 11 10.67 2.10 15.73
CA THR A 11 10.44 3.54 15.85
C THR A 11 11.09 4.21 14.66
N HIS A 12 10.39 5.19 14.10
CA HIS A 12 10.93 6.09 13.09
C HIS A 12 10.68 7.54 13.48
N GLU A 13 11.71 8.36 13.41
CA GLU A 13 11.61 9.81 13.62
C GLU A 13 11.82 10.53 12.29
N PHE A 14 10.91 11.45 11.98
CA PHE A 14 11.04 12.29 10.79
C PHE A 14 11.81 13.56 11.15
N SER A 15 12.68 14.00 10.25
CA SER A 15 13.47 15.22 10.44
C SER A 15 12.64 16.49 10.23
N ASN A 16 11.61 16.42 9.39
CA ASN A 16 10.79 17.56 8.97
C ASN A 16 9.35 17.10 8.71
N GLY A 17 8.42 18.05 8.63
CA GLY A 17 7.02 17.81 8.27
C GLY A 17 6.05 17.94 9.45
N SER A 18 4.80 17.52 9.24
CA SER A 18 3.75 17.56 10.27
C SER A 18 3.74 16.35 11.20
N VAL A 19 4.46 15.29 10.84
CA VAL A 19 4.60 14.08 11.65
C VAL A 19 5.97 14.10 12.32
N LYS A 20 6.01 14.01 13.66
CA LYS A 20 7.27 13.95 14.40
C LYS A 20 7.91 12.55 14.31
N SER A 21 7.12 11.52 14.58
CA SER A 21 7.57 10.13 14.64
C SER A 21 6.38 9.18 14.58
N TYR A 22 6.66 7.90 14.39
CA TYR A 22 5.73 6.82 14.69
C TYR A 22 6.43 5.67 15.41
N ASP A 23 5.66 4.96 16.22
CA ASP A 23 6.06 3.74 16.90
C ASP A 23 5.14 2.60 16.47
N SER A 24 5.71 1.42 16.27
CA SER A 24 4.96 0.26 15.81
C SER A 24 5.48 -1.02 16.47
N ASN A 25 4.58 -1.93 16.82
CA ASN A 25 4.91 -3.27 17.30
C ASN A 25 3.93 -4.32 16.73
N GLN A 26 4.28 -5.60 16.75
CA GLN A 26 3.42 -6.71 16.35
C GLN A 26 3.64 -7.90 17.28
N LEU A 27 2.54 -8.48 17.80
CA LEU A 27 2.56 -9.66 18.64
C LEU A 27 1.64 -10.72 18.02
N ALA A 28 2.23 -11.82 17.55
CA ALA A 28 1.49 -12.85 16.84
C ALA A 28 0.59 -13.67 17.78
N SER A 29 -0.68 -13.83 17.41
CA SER A 29 -1.56 -14.81 18.06
C SER A 29 -1.61 -16.16 17.32
N ASN A 30 -1.35 -16.14 16.01
CA ASN A 30 -1.27 -17.29 15.11
C ASN A 30 0.18 -17.52 14.63
N ASN A 31 0.44 -18.71 14.10
CA ASN A 31 1.72 -19.05 13.48
C ASN A 31 1.46 -19.75 12.13
N PRO A 32 1.75 -19.11 10.99
CA PRO A 32 2.32 -17.75 10.85
C PRO A 32 1.34 -16.64 11.28
N ILE A 33 1.88 -15.44 11.58
CA ILE A 33 1.05 -14.25 11.81
C ILE A 33 0.33 -13.85 10.52
N GLU A 34 -0.94 -13.46 10.63
CA GLU A 34 -1.74 -13.00 9.48
C GLU A 34 -1.74 -11.47 9.37
N ASP A 35 -1.71 -10.78 10.50
CA ASP A 35 -1.58 -9.32 10.59
C ASP A 35 -0.28 -8.81 9.98
N THR A 36 -0.38 -7.68 9.28
CA THR A 36 0.77 -6.93 8.82
C THR A 36 0.56 -5.43 8.97
N ARG A 37 1.64 -4.69 8.73
CA ARG A 37 1.67 -3.23 8.76
C ARG A 37 2.56 -2.73 7.65
N SER A 38 2.33 -1.49 7.24
CA SER A 38 3.17 -0.82 6.26
C SER A 38 3.23 0.67 6.56
N GLU A 39 4.41 1.23 6.45
CA GLU A 39 4.63 2.65 6.62
C GLU A 39 5.55 3.16 5.50
N ALA A 40 5.23 4.31 4.92
CA ALA A 40 6.03 4.89 3.85
C ALA A 40 5.87 6.41 3.76
N SER A 41 6.88 7.07 3.22
CA SER A 41 6.77 8.46 2.75
C SER A 41 6.58 8.50 1.26
N CYS A 42 5.73 9.40 0.77
CA CYS A 42 5.63 9.72 -0.65
C CYS A 42 6.90 10.48 -1.06
N LEU A 43 7.42 10.21 -2.26
CA LEU A 43 8.65 10.84 -2.76
C LEU A 43 8.39 11.96 -3.77
N ILE A 44 7.22 11.96 -4.40
CA ILE A 44 6.80 13.00 -5.35
C ILE A 44 5.90 14.05 -4.67
N THR A 45 5.09 13.61 -3.70
CA THR A 45 4.29 14.47 -2.82
C THR A 45 4.85 14.45 -1.39
N SER A 46 4.37 15.30 -0.50
CA SER A 46 4.84 15.40 0.90
C SER A 46 4.14 14.46 1.89
N GLY A 47 3.22 13.63 1.41
CA GLY A 47 2.37 12.79 2.27
C GLY A 47 3.12 11.62 2.91
N HIS A 48 2.66 11.20 4.08
CA HIS A 48 3.03 9.94 4.73
C HIS A 48 1.84 8.98 4.70
N LEU A 49 2.13 7.69 4.50
CA LEU A 49 1.17 6.60 4.53
C LEU A 49 1.53 5.64 5.65
N VAL A 50 0.59 5.39 6.55
CA VAL A 50 0.73 4.37 7.62
C VAL A 50 -0.54 3.53 7.67
N GLY A 51 -0.38 2.23 7.94
CA GLY A 51 -1.51 1.34 7.77
C GLY A 51 -1.31 -0.01 8.44
N VAL A 52 -2.44 -0.53 8.90
CA VAL A 52 -2.56 -1.85 9.52
C VAL A 52 -3.49 -2.70 8.68
N PHE A 53 -3.14 -3.97 8.58
CA PHE A 53 -3.83 -4.93 7.74
C PHE A 53 -4.03 -6.22 8.54
N ASP A 54 -5.27 -6.53 8.88
CA ASP A 54 -5.63 -7.77 9.57
C ASP A 54 -5.95 -8.81 8.49
N GLY A 55 -5.19 -9.92 8.47
CA GLY A 55 -5.35 -10.98 7.49
C GLY A 55 -6.23 -12.10 8.01
N HIS A 56 -7.01 -12.73 7.14
CA HIS A 56 -7.82 -13.89 7.51
C HIS A 56 -7.89 -14.92 6.39
N GLY A 57 -7.95 -16.21 6.77
CA GLY A 57 -7.85 -17.30 5.80
C GLY A 57 -6.42 -17.46 5.24
N GLY A 58 -5.43 -16.99 5.99
CA GLY A 58 -4.02 -16.92 5.62
C GLY A 58 -3.54 -15.48 5.41
N GLY A 59 -2.24 -15.23 5.64
CA GLY A 59 -1.68 -13.87 5.62
C GLY A 59 -1.30 -13.35 4.23
N ALA A 60 -1.62 -14.09 3.17
CA ALA A 60 -1.15 -13.81 1.82
C ALA A 60 -1.75 -12.50 1.27
N CYS A 61 -3.07 -12.31 1.40
CA CYS A 61 -3.74 -11.07 1.00
C CYS A 61 -3.16 -9.85 1.74
N ALA A 62 -3.10 -9.91 3.08
CA ALA A 62 -2.57 -8.87 3.93
C ALA A 62 -1.14 -8.46 3.51
N GLN A 63 -0.24 -9.43 3.33
CA GLN A 63 1.14 -9.18 2.90
C GLN A 63 1.25 -8.53 1.51
N VAL A 64 0.38 -8.93 0.57
CA VAL A 64 0.40 -8.38 -0.79
C VAL A 64 -0.14 -6.96 -0.81
N ILE A 65 -1.25 -6.68 -0.14
CA ILE A 65 -1.84 -5.34 -0.12
C ILE A 65 -0.96 -4.34 0.63
N ALA A 66 -0.33 -4.75 1.74
CA ALA A 66 0.56 -3.88 2.53
C ALA A 66 1.73 -3.30 1.73
N LYS A 67 2.19 -4.02 0.71
CA LYS A 67 3.28 -3.59 -0.17
C LYS A 67 2.83 -2.87 -1.43
N ARG A 68 1.65 -3.22 -1.94
CA ARG A 68 1.15 -2.70 -3.21
C ARG A 68 0.30 -1.46 -3.04
N LEU A 69 -0.58 -1.43 -2.03
CA LEU A 69 -1.63 -0.43 -1.90
C LEU A 69 -1.09 1.01 -1.89
N TYR A 70 0.06 1.25 -1.27
CA TYR A 70 0.64 2.60 -1.23
C TYR A 70 1.11 3.10 -2.61
N HIS A 71 1.56 2.21 -3.49
CA HIS A 71 1.87 2.58 -4.87
C HIS A 71 0.60 3.00 -5.62
N TYR A 72 -0.52 2.29 -5.41
CA TYR A 72 -1.81 2.62 -6.02
C TYR A 72 -2.37 3.93 -5.46
N ILE A 73 -2.30 4.14 -4.15
CA ILE A 73 -2.72 5.38 -3.50
C ILE A 73 -1.89 6.56 -4.03
N THR A 74 -0.56 6.48 -3.94
CA THR A 74 0.30 7.59 -4.36
C THR A 74 0.13 7.94 -5.82
N ALA A 75 0.01 6.95 -6.73
CA ALA A 75 -0.30 7.21 -8.13
C ALA A 75 -1.60 8.00 -8.32
N CYS A 76 -2.67 7.61 -7.61
CA CYS A 76 -3.96 8.33 -7.60
C CYS A 76 -3.88 9.77 -7.06
N LEU A 77 -2.89 10.07 -6.22
CA LEU A 77 -2.70 11.38 -5.61
C LEU A 77 -1.83 12.32 -6.46
N LEU A 78 -1.13 11.82 -7.48
CA LEU A 78 -0.28 12.65 -8.32
C LEU A 78 -1.12 13.61 -9.18
N PRO A 79 -0.75 14.89 -9.25
CA PRO A 79 -1.21 15.77 -10.32
C PRO A 79 -0.81 15.20 -11.68
N TYR A 80 -1.61 15.52 -12.71
CA TYR A 80 -1.45 14.95 -14.05
C TYR A 80 -0.01 15.04 -14.58
N ASP A 81 0.61 16.22 -14.50
CA ASP A 81 1.97 16.44 -15.00
C ASP A 81 3.01 15.56 -14.27
N HIS A 82 2.85 15.38 -12.96
CA HIS A 82 3.72 14.51 -12.18
C HIS A 82 3.48 13.04 -12.49
N LEU A 83 2.22 12.63 -12.72
CA LEU A 83 1.89 11.27 -13.15
C LEU A 83 2.51 10.96 -14.52
N THR A 84 2.39 11.86 -15.50
CA THR A 84 2.97 11.65 -16.84
C THR A 84 4.49 11.60 -16.78
N ASN A 85 5.12 12.43 -15.95
CA ASN A 85 6.56 12.40 -15.73
C ASN A 85 7.01 11.09 -15.07
N TYR A 86 6.25 10.62 -14.08
CA TYR A 86 6.50 9.34 -13.44
C TYR A 86 6.40 8.19 -14.43
N VAL A 87 5.32 8.09 -15.20
CA VAL A 87 5.13 7.07 -16.24
C VAL A 87 6.25 7.10 -17.27
N SER A 88 6.66 8.29 -17.72
CA SER A 88 7.79 8.44 -18.66
C SER A 88 9.12 7.95 -18.06
N SER A 89 9.33 8.17 -16.76
CA SER A 89 10.55 7.74 -16.06
C SER A 89 10.70 6.21 -16.01
N LEU A 90 9.59 5.46 -16.07
CA LEU A 90 9.60 3.99 -16.00
C LEU A 90 10.31 3.32 -17.19
N SER A 91 10.48 4.05 -18.30
CA SER A 91 11.22 3.59 -19.47
C SER A 91 12.71 3.93 -19.43
N THR A 92 13.17 4.66 -18.41
CA THR A 92 14.56 5.10 -18.26
C THR A 92 15.39 4.10 -17.46
N SER A 93 16.72 4.25 -17.48
CA SER A 93 17.64 3.40 -16.71
C SER A 93 17.55 3.60 -15.18
N SER A 94 16.96 4.70 -14.73
CA SER A 94 16.78 5.04 -13.32
C SER A 94 15.36 5.60 -13.12
N PRO A 95 14.34 4.74 -13.01
CA PRO A 95 12.97 5.17 -12.81
C PRO A 95 12.82 5.93 -11.49
N LEU A 96 11.88 6.88 -11.45
CA LEU A 96 11.52 7.54 -10.20
C LEU A 96 10.85 6.52 -9.27
N GLU A 97 11.01 6.71 -7.97
CA GLU A 97 10.28 5.95 -6.95
C GLU A 97 9.07 6.77 -6.48
N LEU A 98 7.94 6.09 -6.20
CA LEU A 98 6.74 6.76 -5.67
C LEU A 98 6.79 6.93 -4.16
N ILE A 99 7.35 5.93 -3.48
CA ILE A 99 7.37 5.84 -2.03
C ILE A 99 8.72 5.35 -1.53
N GLN A 100 9.06 5.78 -0.32
CA GLN A 100 10.12 5.19 0.49
C GLN A 100 9.46 4.44 1.65
N SER A 101 9.49 3.11 1.61
CA SER A 101 8.96 2.27 2.68
C SER A 101 9.90 2.21 3.89
N TYR A 102 9.32 2.06 5.07
CA TYR A 102 10.02 1.90 6.33
C TYR A 102 9.74 0.50 6.91
N ASN A 103 10.73 -0.06 7.61
CA ASN A 103 10.62 -1.37 8.26
C ASN A 103 10.10 -2.51 7.35
N ASP A 104 10.34 -2.43 6.03
CA ASP A 104 9.98 -3.50 5.09
C ASP A 104 10.98 -4.66 5.19
N LYS A 105 10.57 -5.72 5.89
CA LYS A 105 11.39 -6.91 6.16
C LYS A 105 11.15 -8.06 5.19
N VAL A 106 10.18 -7.94 4.30
CA VAL A 106 9.75 -9.05 3.44
C VAL A 106 10.08 -8.69 2.01
N GLN A 107 10.30 -9.67 1.14
CA GLN A 107 10.41 -9.44 -0.31
C GLN A 107 9.48 -10.38 -1.06
N PHE A 108 8.92 -9.92 -2.18
CA PHE A 108 8.16 -10.79 -3.06
C PHE A 108 9.11 -11.75 -3.79
N VAL A 109 8.66 -12.98 -3.99
CA VAL A 109 9.34 -13.92 -4.91
C VAL A 109 9.29 -13.39 -6.35
N ASP A 110 10.33 -13.68 -7.13
CA ASP A 110 10.54 -13.03 -8.43
C ASP A 110 9.34 -13.20 -9.39
N ASP A 111 8.79 -14.42 -9.51
CA ASP A 111 7.69 -14.71 -10.45
C ASP A 111 6.43 -13.84 -10.25
N VAL A 112 6.09 -13.48 -9.01
CA VAL A 112 4.91 -12.64 -8.73
C VAL A 112 5.25 -11.15 -8.80
N ARG A 113 6.53 -10.80 -8.66
CA ARG A 113 6.99 -9.41 -8.73
C ARG A 113 6.74 -8.81 -10.10
N ASP A 114 7.08 -9.54 -11.16
CA ASP A 114 6.86 -9.10 -12.53
C ASP A 114 5.38 -8.99 -12.86
N LEU A 115 4.56 -9.93 -12.39
CA LEU A 115 3.11 -9.87 -12.53
C LEU A 115 2.53 -8.62 -11.89
N TYR A 116 2.84 -8.37 -10.61
CA TYR A 116 2.32 -7.20 -9.88
C TYR A 116 2.82 -5.89 -10.47
N LYS A 117 4.06 -5.86 -10.97
CA LYS A 117 4.61 -4.73 -11.71
C LYS A 117 3.79 -4.46 -12.97
N ASN A 118 3.47 -5.49 -13.75
CA ASN A 118 2.68 -5.34 -14.97
C ASN A 118 1.26 -4.83 -14.69
N SER A 119 0.57 -5.36 -13.67
CA SER A 119 -0.75 -4.86 -13.25
C SER A 119 -0.70 -3.39 -12.85
N PHE A 120 0.33 -2.99 -12.10
CA PHE A 120 0.51 -1.60 -11.72
C PHE A 120 0.80 -0.69 -12.93
N MET A 121 1.59 -1.16 -13.90
CA MET A 121 1.83 -0.42 -15.15
C MET A 121 0.55 -0.21 -15.96
N GLU A 122 -0.33 -1.22 -16.02
CA GLU A 122 -1.64 -1.11 -16.65
C GLU A 122 -2.51 -0.06 -15.94
N PHE A 123 -2.50 -0.06 -14.61
CA PHE A 123 -3.20 0.94 -13.83
C PHE A 123 -2.71 2.37 -14.09
N LEU A 124 -1.39 2.57 -14.12
CA LEU A 124 -0.80 3.88 -14.42
C LEU A 124 -1.20 4.39 -15.81
N LYS A 125 -1.23 3.50 -16.79
CA LYS A 125 -1.68 3.82 -18.15
C LYS A 125 -3.14 4.29 -18.12
N ASP A 126 -4.05 3.52 -17.52
CA ASP A 126 -5.46 3.88 -17.40
C ASP A 126 -5.65 5.22 -16.66
N LEU A 127 -4.86 5.43 -15.60
CA LEU A 127 -4.90 6.65 -14.81
C LEU A 127 -4.43 7.86 -15.64
N SER A 128 -3.39 7.69 -16.47
CA SER A 128 -2.88 8.74 -17.35
C SER A 128 -3.84 9.11 -18.50
N GLU A 129 -4.64 8.16 -18.98
CA GLU A 129 -5.62 8.41 -20.04
C GLU A 129 -6.87 9.14 -19.52
N VAL A 130 -7.30 8.83 -18.29
CA VAL A 130 -8.49 9.43 -17.65
C VAL A 130 -8.17 10.75 -16.94
N GLY A 131 -6.96 10.90 -16.40
CA GLY A 131 -6.57 11.97 -15.48
C GLY A 131 -6.68 13.39 -16.03
N TYR A 132 -6.56 13.60 -17.34
CA TYR A 132 -6.66 14.93 -17.95
C TYR A 132 -8.06 15.57 -17.81
N LYS A 133 -9.12 14.77 -17.63
CA LYS A 133 -10.51 15.23 -17.79
C LYS A 133 -11.26 15.53 -16.48
N GLN A 134 -10.69 15.26 -15.31
CA GLN A 134 -11.40 15.35 -14.03
C GLN A 134 -10.61 16.16 -13.00
N GLY A 135 -11.32 16.96 -12.20
CA GLY A 135 -10.74 17.62 -11.03
C GLY A 135 -10.31 16.61 -9.95
N PHE A 136 -9.30 16.95 -9.17
CA PHE A 136 -8.81 16.11 -8.08
C PHE A 136 -9.80 16.06 -6.91
N GLU A 137 -10.12 14.85 -6.45
CA GLU A 137 -10.95 14.62 -5.26
C GLU A 137 -10.31 13.52 -4.40
N MET A 138 -9.78 13.88 -3.22
CA MET A 138 -9.06 12.98 -2.31
C MET A 138 -9.83 11.68 -2.00
N ARG A 139 -11.13 11.79 -1.70
CA ARG A 139 -11.98 10.62 -1.42
C ARG A 139 -12.00 9.65 -2.60
N LYS A 140 -12.23 10.15 -3.81
CA LYS A 140 -12.30 9.32 -5.03
C LYS A 140 -10.94 8.72 -5.39
N ALA A 141 -9.85 9.45 -5.14
CA ALA A 141 -8.49 8.97 -5.34
C ALA A 141 -8.18 7.75 -4.45
N LEU A 142 -8.50 7.84 -3.16
CA LEU A 142 -8.35 6.73 -2.21
C LEU A 142 -9.26 5.55 -2.57
N GLU A 143 -10.54 5.80 -2.83
CA GLU A 143 -11.51 4.76 -3.23
C GLU A 143 -11.04 4.02 -4.51
N LYS A 144 -10.60 4.76 -5.53
CA LYS A 144 -10.09 4.20 -6.77
C LYS A 144 -8.85 3.31 -6.55
N ALA A 145 -7.94 3.71 -5.67
CA ALA A 145 -6.75 2.93 -5.37
C ALA A 145 -7.08 1.57 -4.74
N PHE A 146 -8.00 1.56 -3.76
CA PHE A 146 -8.46 0.32 -3.11
C PHE A 146 -9.19 -0.59 -4.10
N LEU A 147 -10.18 -0.05 -4.82
CA LEU A 147 -10.97 -0.82 -5.78
C LEU A 147 -10.11 -1.38 -6.91
N ARG A 148 -9.15 -0.59 -7.41
CA ARG A 148 -8.27 -1.05 -8.48
C ARG A 148 -7.34 -2.17 -8.01
N LEU A 149 -6.75 -2.06 -6.83
CA LEU A 149 -5.89 -3.13 -6.33
C LEU A 149 -6.68 -4.43 -6.15
N ASP A 150 -7.90 -4.37 -5.59
CA ASP A 150 -8.76 -5.54 -5.40
C ASP A 150 -9.16 -6.21 -6.73
N ASP A 151 -9.48 -5.40 -7.75
CA ASP A 151 -9.75 -5.88 -9.12
C ASP A 151 -8.50 -6.52 -9.76
N ASP A 152 -7.33 -5.92 -9.58
CA ASP A 152 -6.07 -6.49 -10.06
C ASP A 152 -5.77 -7.83 -9.37
N LEU A 153 -5.94 -7.95 -8.05
CA LEU A 153 -5.79 -9.22 -7.32
C LEU A 153 -6.72 -10.31 -7.86
N SER A 154 -7.97 -9.93 -8.15
CA SER A 154 -8.97 -10.83 -8.72
C SER A 154 -8.57 -11.32 -10.11
N LYS A 155 -8.09 -10.43 -10.99
CA LYS A 155 -7.62 -10.77 -12.34
C LYS A 155 -6.36 -11.63 -12.32
N GLU A 156 -5.42 -11.32 -11.43
CA GLU A 156 -4.14 -12.03 -11.27
C GLU A 156 -4.32 -13.49 -10.82
N ALA A 157 -5.44 -13.81 -10.15
CA ALA A 157 -5.79 -15.16 -9.75
C ALA A 157 -6.40 -16.01 -10.88
N LEU A 158 -6.82 -15.38 -11.99
CA LEU A 158 -7.43 -16.10 -13.10
C LEU A 158 -6.39 -16.94 -13.87
N PRO A 159 -6.79 -18.08 -14.46
CA PRO A 159 -5.88 -18.91 -15.24
C PRO A 159 -5.34 -18.18 -16.48
N THR A 160 -4.03 -18.18 -16.66
CA THR A 160 -3.37 -17.68 -17.88
C THR A 160 -2.91 -18.86 -18.72
N ASN A 161 -3.37 -18.95 -19.98
CA ASN A 161 -3.08 -20.09 -20.87
C ASN A 161 -3.39 -21.46 -20.23
N GLY A 162 -4.47 -21.54 -19.45
CA GLY A 162 -4.90 -22.76 -18.76
C GLY A 162 -4.07 -23.13 -17.51
N LYS A 163 -3.09 -22.31 -17.12
CA LYS A 163 -2.30 -22.50 -15.89
C LYS A 163 -2.71 -21.50 -14.83
N ILE A 164 -2.91 -22.00 -13.61
CA ILE A 164 -3.21 -21.19 -12.43
C ILE A 164 -1.93 -20.95 -11.65
N ASN A 165 -1.66 -19.70 -11.27
CA ASN A 165 -0.59 -19.38 -10.34
C ASN A 165 -1.12 -19.56 -8.91
N MET A 166 -0.66 -20.61 -8.21
CA MET A 166 -1.14 -20.92 -6.86
C MET A 166 -0.87 -19.80 -5.84
N LYS A 167 0.15 -18.96 -6.07
CA LYS A 167 0.46 -17.83 -5.18
C LYS A 167 -0.61 -16.75 -5.27
N THR A 168 -0.98 -16.34 -6.50
CA THR A 168 -2.04 -15.33 -6.70
C THR A 168 -3.41 -15.88 -6.35
N LEU A 169 -3.65 -17.18 -6.60
CA LEU A 169 -4.85 -17.84 -6.12
C LEU A 169 -4.95 -17.80 -4.58
N SER A 170 -3.87 -18.10 -3.86
CA SER A 170 -3.86 -18.03 -2.39
C SER A 170 -4.11 -16.61 -1.87
N VAL A 171 -3.62 -15.60 -2.59
CA VAL A 171 -3.88 -14.19 -2.27
C VAL A 171 -5.37 -13.88 -2.44
N ALA A 172 -5.98 -14.25 -3.56
CA ALA A 172 -7.40 -14.02 -3.82
C ALA A 172 -8.35 -14.88 -2.97
N MET A 173 -7.89 -16.03 -2.47
CA MET A 173 -8.66 -16.92 -1.58
C MET A 173 -8.54 -16.56 -0.10
N SER A 174 -7.53 -15.77 0.28
CA SER A 174 -7.45 -15.16 1.60
C SER A 174 -8.06 -13.76 1.56
N GLY A 175 -8.29 -13.16 2.73
CA GLY A 175 -8.79 -11.80 2.81
C GLY A 175 -7.96 -10.96 3.75
N SER A 176 -8.16 -9.65 3.66
CA SER A 176 -7.56 -8.73 4.61
C SER A 176 -8.37 -7.45 4.75
N VAL A 177 -8.44 -7.00 5.98
CA VAL A 177 -8.87 -5.66 6.37
C VAL A 177 -7.76 -4.67 6.05
N ALA A 178 -8.11 -3.42 5.76
CA ALA A 178 -7.13 -2.37 5.56
C ALA A 178 -7.58 -1.07 6.24
N CYS A 179 -6.75 -0.55 7.14
CA CYS A 179 -6.93 0.78 7.73
C CYS A 179 -5.68 1.60 7.42
N VAL A 180 -5.80 2.58 6.53
CA VAL A 180 -4.69 3.40 6.04
C VAL A 180 -4.95 4.86 6.36
N ALA A 181 -3.97 5.50 6.99
CA ALA A 181 -3.92 6.94 7.19
C ALA A 181 -2.96 7.57 6.18
N HIS A 182 -3.44 8.58 5.46
CA HIS A 182 -2.64 9.50 4.67
C HIS A 182 -2.54 10.84 5.38
N ILE A 183 -1.31 11.29 5.66
CA ILE A 183 -1.01 12.52 6.40
C ILE A 183 -0.19 13.44 5.53
N ASP A 184 -0.72 14.60 5.17
CA ASP A 184 -0.02 15.60 4.37
C ASP A 184 -0.20 16.99 4.96
N GLY A 185 0.86 17.52 5.58
CA GLY A 185 0.77 18.75 6.36
C GLY A 185 -0.30 18.65 7.45
N ALA A 186 -1.26 19.57 7.44
CA ALA A 186 -2.38 19.58 8.40
C ALA A 186 -3.54 18.64 8.02
N HIS A 187 -3.46 17.97 6.88
CA HIS A 187 -4.54 17.12 6.38
C HIS A 187 -4.31 15.65 6.77
N LEU A 188 -5.30 15.08 7.46
CA LEU A 188 -5.36 13.66 7.83
C LEU A 188 -6.57 13.02 7.13
N HIS A 189 -6.31 12.00 6.31
CA HIS A 189 -7.34 11.22 5.64
C HIS A 189 -7.24 9.75 6.06
N ILE A 190 -8.36 9.15 6.42
CA ILE A 190 -8.44 7.72 6.76
C ILE A 190 -9.25 7.00 5.69
N ALA A 191 -8.63 6.03 5.02
CA ALA A 191 -9.30 5.07 4.16
C ALA A 191 -9.35 3.73 4.88
N HIS A 192 -10.56 3.19 5.07
CA HIS A 192 -10.77 2.03 5.92
C HIS A 192 -11.80 1.08 5.33
N VAL A 193 -11.47 -0.22 5.35
CA VAL A 193 -12.32 -1.34 4.93
C VAL A 193 -12.13 -2.47 5.93
N GLY A 194 -13.22 -2.89 6.59
CA GLY A 194 -13.24 -3.96 7.60
C GLY A 194 -13.40 -3.44 9.03
N ASP A 195 -12.79 -4.09 10.01
CA ASP A 195 -13.03 -3.89 11.44
C ASP A 195 -11.82 -3.41 12.26
N CYS A 196 -10.66 -3.18 11.63
CA CYS A 196 -9.58 -2.37 12.19
C CYS A 196 -10.08 -0.95 12.54
N SER A 197 -9.29 -0.17 13.29
CA SER A 197 -9.73 1.19 13.67
C SER A 197 -8.56 2.17 13.74
N ALA A 198 -8.83 3.41 13.32
CA ALA A 198 -7.96 4.56 13.55
C ALA A 198 -8.62 5.49 14.56
N VAL A 199 -7.84 5.93 15.56
CA VAL A 199 -8.32 6.83 16.62
C VAL A 199 -7.42 8.06 16.70
N LEU A 200 -8.03 9.25 16.87
CA LEU A 200 -7.29 10.49 17.02
C LEU A 200 -7.25 10.92 18.49
N GLY A 201 -6.06 10.91 19.08
CA GLY A 201 -5.82 11.47 20.41
C GLY A 201 -5.78 13.00 20.36
N LYS A 202 -6.49 13.67 21.28
CA LYS A 202 -6.44 15.12 21.44
C LYS A 202 -5.81 15.47 22.79
N VAL A 203 -4.78 16.31 22.79
CA VAL A 203 -4.24 16.91 24.02
C VAL A 203 -5.25 17.92 24.54
N LYS A 204 -5.58 17.83 25.84
CA LYS A 204 -6.48 18.77 26.52
C LYS A 204 -5.80 20.11 26.78
#